data_AF-A0A4W2CSG6-F1
#
_entry.id   AF-A0A4W2CSG6-F1
#
_cell.length_a   1.000
_cell.length_b   1.000
_cell.length_c   1.000
_cell.angle_alpha   90.00
_cell.angle_beta   90.00
_cell.angle_gamma   90.00
#
_symmetry.space_group_name_H-M   'P 1'
#
loop_
_entity.id
_entity.type
_entity.pdbx_description
1 polymer ?
#
loop_
_entity_poly.entity_id
_entity_poly.type
_entity_poly.pdbx_seq_one_letter_code
_entity_poly.pdbx_strand_id
1 'polypeptide(L)'
;MSENLDKSNINEAGKSKSSDSEQGLEDAVEVSDEALQKKIKSGSPSTQRVQRPHSSPPRFVTVEELLETAKGVTNMALAHEIVINGDFQIKPVELPEDSLEKRVKDIVHKAFWDCLSVQLSEVPPTYDRAIKLVGEIKETLLSFLLPGHTRLRNQITEVLDLDLIKQEAENGALDISKLAEFIIGMMGTLCAPVRDEEVKKLKDIKEIVPLFRAIFSVLDLMKVDMANFAVSSIRPHLMQQSIEYERKQFQEFLEKQPNSLDFVTQWLQEATDDLMSQKYKNALPAAGGAAGSGDGPQLDPVAVQNYAYLKLLKWDHLHRPFPETVLMDHSRFQEFQLQLEQLTVLGAVLLVTFSMAAPGIASRADFAEKLKMIVKILLTDMHLPSFHLEDALTAVGEKVCLEVSSCLSLCGLSPLTTDKEAVLKGQIQAVASPDNPIRRIVDSRILTFLDAYLASSHQKPSPIAPGGLGPIQKELEEVAVKFVRLVNYNKMVFSPYYDAILSKTLARS
;
A
#
# COMPACT_ATOMS: atom_id res chain seq x y z
N MET A 1 -71.29 27.05 -24.98
CA MET A 1 -71.36 27.53 -23.58
C MET A 1 -70.00 28.16 -23.31
N SER A 2 -69.84 29.44 -23.65
CA SER A 2 -70.03 30.59 -22.73
C SER A 2 -68.84 30.66 -21.75
N GLU A 3 -68.03 31.69 -21.58
CA GLU A 3 -67.91 33.12 -21.98
C GLU A 3 -66.41 33.46 -21.72
N ASN A 4 -65.62 34.15 -22.57
CA ASN A 4 -65.56 35.60 -22.81
C ASN A 4 -65.47 36.42 -21.51
N LEU A 5 -64.36 37.11 -21.18
CA LEU A 5 -63.99 38.51 -21.52
C LEU A 5 -63.09 39.01 -20.36
N ASP A 6 -62.16 39.96 -20.44
CA ASP A 6 -61.52 40.72 -21.52
C ASP A 6 -60.35 41.52 -20.92
N LYS A 7 -59.33 41.75 -21.76
CA LYS A 7 -58.56 43.00 -21.98
C LYS A 7 -58.00 43.86 -20.83
N SER A 8 -56.72 44.20 -20.96
CA SER A 8 -56.23 45.37 -21.74
C SER A 8 -54.67 45.37 -21.71
N ASN A 9 -53.86 45.23 -22.76
CA ASN A 9 -53.78 45.66 -24.17
C ASN A 9 -52.92 46.95 -24.36
N ILE A 10 -52.03 46.90 -25.37
CA ILE A 10 -51.46 48.00 -26.19
C ILE A 10 -50.15 48.67 -25.67
N ASN A 11 -49.08 48.92 -26.45
CA ASN A 11 -48.64 48.54 -27.81
C ASN A 11 -47.19 49.06 -28.02
N GLU A 12 -46.48 48.43 -28.97
CA GLU A 12 -45.59 48.97 -30.05
C GLU A 12 -44.61 50.14 -29.77
N ALA A 13 -43.45 50.31 -30.42
CA ALA A 13 -42.65 49.58 -31.42
C ALA A 13 -41.38 50.43 -31.67
N GLY A 14 -40.32 49.85 -32.26
CA GLY A 14 -39.44 50.61 -33.17
C GLY A 14 -37.91 50.50 -33.02
N LYS A 15 -37.32 49.46 -33.65
CA LYS A 15 -36.11 49.42 -34.52
C LYS A 15 -34.90 50.37 -34.31
N SER A 16 -33.69 49.79 -34.21
CA SER A 16 -32.60 49.70 -35.26
C SER A 16 -31.18 49.57 -34.64
N LYS A 17 -30.43 48.47 -34.91
CA LYS A 17 -29.12 48.32 -35.66
C LYS A 17 -27.99 49.28 -35.24
N SER A 18 -26.68 48.98 -35.12
CA SER A 18 -25.68 47.93 -35.47
C SER A 18 -24.31 48.43 -34.90
N SER A 19 -23.31 47.67 -34.41
CA SER A 19 -22.21 46.95 -35.11
C SER A 19 -20.96 46.97 -34.17
N ASP A 20 -20.21 45.85 -34.16
CA ASP A 20 -18.78 45.58 -33.91
C ASP A 20 -17.92 46.36 -32.88
N SER A 21 -17.18 45.62 -32.04
CA SER A 21 -15.75 45.34 -32.26
C SER A 21 -15.09 44.63 -31.05
N GLU A 22 -14.37 43.55 -31.35
CA GLU A 22 -13.36 42.90 -30.51
C GLU A 22 -12.12 43.79 -30.33
N GLN A 23 -11.42 43.67 -29.19
CA GLN A 23 -9.94 43.66 -29.01
C GLN A 23 -9.46 44.35 -27.71
N GLY A 24 -8.58 43.63 -26.98
CA GLY A 24 -7.41 44.21 -26.31
C GLY A 24 -7.56 44.59 -24.84
N LEU A 25 -7.23 43.67 -23.93
CA LEU A 25 -6.80 44.00 -22.56
C LEU A 25 -5.65 43.04 -22.13
N GLU A 26 -4.55 43.11 -22.87
CA GLU A 26 -3.20 42.79 -22.39
C GLU A 26 -2.44 44.12 -22.37
N ASP A 27 -2.12 44.61 -21.16
CA ASP A 27 -1.09 45.60 -20.78
C ASP A 27 -1.58 46.53 -19.67
N ALA A 28 -1.29 46.15 -18.43
CA ALA A 28 -0.95 47.08 -17.34
C ALA A 28 -0.52 46.27 -16.10
N VAL A 29 0.62 45.59 -16.22
CA VAL A 29 1.45 45.23 -15.06
C VAL A 29 2.35 46.44 -14.77
N GLU A 30 2.68 46.60 -13.49
CA GLU A 30 3.58 47.61 -12.91
C GLU A 30 2.94 48.97 -12.61
N VAL A 31 2.67 49.20 -11.32
CA VAL A 31 3.20 50.34 -10.54
C VAL A 31 2.44 50.41 -9.21
N SER A 32 3.20 50.39 -8.11
CA SER A 32 2.88 50.94 -6.76
C SER A 32 2.92 49.94 -5.59
N ASP A 33 4.10 49.36 -5.37
CA ASP A 33 4.62 49.16 -4.01
C ASP A 33 5.27 50.50 -3.59
N GLU A 34 4.60 51.31 -2.75
CA GLU A 34 5.17 52.37 -1.88
C GLU A 34 4.09 53.35 -1.38
N ALA A 35 3.28 52.91 -0.42
CA ALA A 35 2.59 53.78 0.54
C ALA A 35 2.04 52.85 1.63
N LEU A 36 2.55 52.80 2.86
CA LEU A 36 2.21 53.74 3.91
C LEU A 36 3.09 53.44 5.15
N GLN A 37 4.28 54.03 5.24
CA GLN A 37 5.01 54.18 6.50
C GLN A 37 5.02 55.67 6.91
N LYS A 38 4.26 56.00 7.97
CA LYS A 38 4.28 57.21 8.84
C LYS A 38 2.88 57.32 9.46
N LYS A 39 2.59 57.31 10.75
CA LYS A 39 3.12 57.91 12.00
C LYS A 39 2.49 57.06 13.14
N ILE A 40 3.01 56.95 14.36
CA ILE A 40 3.00 57.97 15.44
C ILE A 40 3.98 57.49 16.53
N LYS A 41 4.86 58.38 17.01
CA LYS A 41 5.67 58.24 18.22
C LYS A 41 4.97 58.94 19.40
N SER A 42 5.05 58.36 20.60
CA SER A 42 5.14 59.10 21.87
C SER A 42 5.94 58.28 22.91
N GLY A 43 6.91 58.90 23.60
CA GLY A 43 7.71 58.32 24.71
C GLY A 43 6.94 58.37 26.04
N SER A 44 7.33 57.74 27.16
CA SER A 44 8.64 57.57 27.82
C SER A 44 8.54 56.44 28.92
N PRO A 45 9.47 56.21 29.89
CA PRO A 45 10.31 55.00 29.93
C PRO A 45 10.12 54.03 31.14
N SER A 46 10.68 52.82 30.96
CA SER A 46 11.23 51.87 31.96
C SER A 46 10.28 51.09 32.91
N THR A 47 10.22 49.76 32.71
CA THR A 47 10.48 48.75 33.77
C THR A 47 10.81 47.39 33.13
N GLN A 48 11.80 46.70 33.71
CA GLN A 48 12.41 45.44 33.28
C GLN A 48 11.41 44.34 32.90
N ARG A 49 11.58 43.70 31.74
CA ARG A 49 10.93 42.42 31.42
C ARG A 49 11.90 41.47 30.71
N VAL A 50 12.11 40.34 31.37
CA VAL A 50 12.79 39.11 30.96
C VAL A 50 12.70 38.85 29.44
N GLN A 51 13.86 38.72 28.79
CA GLN A 51 13.96 38.27 27.39
C GLN A 51 13.55 36.79 27.30
N ARG A 52 12.46 36.51 26.60
CA ARG A 52 12.16 35.19 26.03
C ARG A 52 12.74 35.17 24.61
N PRO A 53 13.25 34.03 24.10
CA PRO A 53 13.72 33.94 22.73
C PRO A 53 12.55 34.23 21.78
N HIS A 54 12.80 35.10 20.82
CA HIS A 54 11.84 35.47 19.79
C HIS A 54 11.50 34.23 18.94
N SER A 55 10.28 33.73 19.08
CA SER A 55 9.66 32.83 18.12
C SER A 55 9.45 33.59 16.81
N SER A 56 10.06 33.12 15.73
CA SER A 56 9.85 33.61 14.36
C SER A 56 8.35 33.57 14.00
N PRO A 57 7.84 34.49 13.17
CA PRO A 57 6.45 34.46 12.75
C PRO A 57 6.15 33.17 11.96
N PRO A 58 4.93 32.60 12.04
CA PRO A 58 4.54 31.46 11.22
C PRO A 58 4.63 31.85 9.74
N ARG A 59 5.47 31.12 9.00
CA ARG A 59 5.61 31.27 7.55
C ARG A 59 4.32 30.75 6.92
N PHE A 60 3.54 31.63 6.29
CA PHE A 60 2.36 31.21 5.54
C PHE A 60 2.82 30.37 4.34
N VAL A 61 2.55 29.07 4.38
CA VAL A 61 2.81 28.15 3.27
C VAL A 61 1.77 28.43 2.18
N THR A 62 2.22 28.64 0.94
CA THR A 62 1.30 28.90 -0.19
C THR A 62 0.61 27.61 -0.65
N VAL A 63 -0.57 27.72 -1.27
CA VAL A 63 -1.30 26.56 -1.82
C VAL A 63 -0.46 25.82 -2.88
N GLU A 64 0.32 26.56 -3.66
CA GLU A 64 1.25 25.99 -4.65
C GLU A 64 2.37 25.18 -3.97
N GLU A 65 2.97 25.73 -2.92
CA GLU A 65 3.99 25.03 -2.13
C GLU A 65 3.41 23.79 -1.43
N LEU A 66 2.15 23.82 -1.00
CA LEU A 66 1.43 22.65 -0.46
C LEU A 66 1.18 21.59 -1.54
N LEU A 67 0.79 21.98 -2.75
CA LEU A 67 0.54 21.05 -3.86
C LEU A 67 1.84 20.41 -4.36
N GLU A 68 2.91 21.18 -4.46
CA GLU A 68 4.23 20.67 -4.83
C GLU A 68 4.78 19.72 -3.75
N THR A 69 4.62 20.09 -2.47
CA THR A 69 4.99 19.20 -1.35
C THR A 69 4.15 17.92 -1.36
N ALA A 70 2.85 17.99 -1.65
CA ALA A 70 1.98 16.82 -1.75
C ALA A 70 2.42 15.88 -2.90
N LYS A 71 2.75 16.43 -4.07
CA LYS A 71 3.30 15.66 -5.20
C LYS A 71 4.64 15.02 -4.87
N GLY A 72 5.52 15.74 -4.16
CA GLY A 72 6.80 15.22 -3.67
C GLY A 72 6.62 14.02 -2.74
N VAL A 73 5.71 14.13 -1.77
CA VAL A 73 5.38 13.05 -0.83
C VAL A 73 4.77 11.84 -1.55
N THR A 74 3.88 12.04 -2.53
CA THR A 74 3.31 10.91 -3.30
C THR A 74 4.37 10.20 -4.14
N ASN A 75 5.30 10.95 -4.74
CA ASN A 75 6.38 10.37 -5.54
C ASN A 75 7.38 9.61 -4.64
N MET A 76 7.66 10.15 -3.44
CA MET A 76 8.49 9.48 -2.43
C MET A 76 7.84 8.18 -1.96
N ALA A 77 6.56 8.22 -1.59
CA ALA A 77 5.81 7.04 -1.16
C ALA A 77 5.76 5.97 -2.26
N LEU A 78 5.57 6.37 -3.52
CA LEU A 78 5.60 5.45 -4.66
C LEU A 78 6.99 4.83 -4.87
N ALA A 79 8.05 5.65 -4.83
CA ALA A 79 9.42 5.15 -4.97
C ALA A 79 9.78 4.16 -3.83
N HIS A 80 9.39 4.49 -2.60
CA HIS A 80 9.52 3.63 -1.43
C HIS A 80 8.74 2.31 -1.60
N GLU A 81 7.49 2.37 -2.07
CA GLU A 81 6.67 1.19 -2.35
C GLU A 81 7.33 0.27 -3.39
N ILE A 82 7.83 0.81 -4.51
CA ILE A 82 8.47 0.03 -5.57
C ILE A 82 9.74 -0.70 -5.07
N VAL A 83 10.46 -0.11 -4.11
CA VAL A 83 11.72 -0.63 -3.57
C VAL A 83 11.50 -1.67 -2.47
N ILE A 84 10.56 -1.41 -1.55
CA ILE A 84 10.26 -2.32 -0.45
C ILE A 84 9.46 -3.53 -0.93
N ASN A 85 8.42 -3.30 -1.73
CA ASN A 85 7.54 -4.35 -2.20
C ASN A 85 8.04 -4.92 -3.53
N GLY A 86 8.72 -6.08 -3.43
CA GLY A 86 9.23 -6.80 -4.59
C GLY A 86 8.14 -7.27 -5.57
N ASP A 87 6.90 -7.41 -5.09
CA ASP A 87 5.77 -7.85 -5.90
C ASP A 87 4.86 -6.68 -6.30
N PHE A 88 5.32 -5.43 -6.10
CA PHE A 88 4.54 -4.25 -6.45
C PHE A 88 4.16 -4.29 -7.94
N GLN A 89 2.85 -4.22 -8.17
CA GLN A 89 2.23 -4.14 -9.48
C GLN A 89 1.10 -3.11 -9.42
N ILE A 90 1.04 -2.27 -10.44
CA ILE A 90 -0.10 -1.42 -10.72
C ILE A 90 -1.26 -2.33 -11.10
N LYS A 91 -2.33 -2.25 -10.31
CA LYS A 91 -3.57 -2.98 -10.57
C LYS A 91 -4.50 -2.15 -11.44
N PRO A 92 -5.33 -2.77 -12.30
CA PRO A 92 -6.42 -2.08 -12.95
C PRO A 92 -7.34 -1.42 -11.91
N VAL A 93 -7.87 -0.25 -12.24
CA VAL A 93 -8.83 0.44 -11.38
C VAL A 93 -10.17 -0.30 -11.47
N GLU A 94 -10.47 -1.08 -10.44
CA GLU A 94 -11.76 -1.75 -10.28
C GLU A 94 -12.68 -0.88 -9.43
N LEU A 95 -13.71 -0.31 -10.07
CA LEU A 95 -14.75 0.43 -9.35
C LEU A 95 -15.69 -0.56 -8.66
N PRO A 96 -16.11 -0.31 -7.40
CA PRO A 96 -17.07 -1.15 -6.70
C PRO A 96 -18.37 -1.31 -7.49
N GLU A 97 -18.96 -2.51 -7.48
CA GLU A 97 -20.13 -2.84 -8.31
C GLU A 97 -21.33 -1.93 -8.05
N ASP A 98 -21.54 -1.55 -6.80
CA ASP A 98 -22.64 -0.68 -6.37
C ASP A 98 -22.32 0.82 -6.41
N SER A 99 -21.14 1.21 -6.91
CA SER A 99 -20.77 2.62 -6.97
C SER A 99 -21.58 3.36 -8.04
N LEU A 100 -22.03 4.57 -7.70
CA LEU A 100 -22.66 5.48 -8.67
C LEU A 100 -21.73 5.75 -9.86
N GLU A 101 -20.44 5.90 -9.60
CA GLU A 101 -19.41 6.14 -10.61
C GLU A 101 -19.35 5.01 -11.65
N LYS A 102 -19.33 3.74 -11.23
CA LYS A 102 -19.36 2.60 -12.15
C LYS A 102 -20.64 2.60 -12.98
N ARG A 103 -21.80 2.81 -12.34
CA ARG A 103 -23.09 2.87 -13.06
C ARG A 103 -23.11 3.98 -14.10
N VAL A 104 -22.62 5.17 -13.76
CA VAL A 104 -22.53 6.31 -14.69
C VAL A 104 -21.59 5.97 -15.84
N LYS A 105 -20.41 5.41 -15.55
CA LYS A 105 -19.43 4.98 -16.56
C LYS A 105 -20.04 3.95 -17.52
N ASP A 106 -20.71 2.93 -17.01
CA ASP A 106 -21.33 1.88 -17.81
C ASP A 106 -22.45 2.41 -18.71
N ILE A 107 -23.30 3.32 -18.20
CA ILE A 107 -24.36 3.96 -18.98
C ILE A 107 -23.76 4.79 -20.12
N VAL A 108 -22.73 5.60 -19.82
CA VAL A 108 -22.07 6.46 -20.82
C VAL A 108 -21.38 5.61 -21.89
N HIS A 109 -20.64 4.57 -21.49
CA HIS A 109 -19.99 3.65 -22.41
C HIS A 109 -21.02 2.93 -23.29
N LYS A 110 -22.11 2.45 -22.71
CA LYS A 110 -23.19 1.81 -23.46
C LYS A 110 -23.80 2.75 -24.49
N ALA A 111 -24.16 3.97 -24.07
CA ALA A 111 -24.73 4.98 -24.96
C ALA A 111 -23.77 5.31 -26.13
N PHE A 112 -22.46 5.37 -25.87
CA PHE A 112 -21.46 5.58 -26.91
C PHE A 112 -21.47 4.45 -27.96
N TRP A 113 -21.44 3.19 -27.53
CA TRP A 113 -21.45 2.02 -28.43
C TRP A 113 -22.78 1.86 -29.18
N ASP A 114 -23.90 2.20 -28.53
CA ASP A 114 -25.22 2.23 -29.17
C ASP A 114 -25.24 3.29 -30.28
N CYS A 115 -24.72 4.50 -30.03
CA CYS A 115 -24.58 5.53 -31.06
C CYS A 115 -23.67 5.11 -32.22
N LEU A 116 -22.53 4.45 -31.94
CA LEU A 116 -21.65 3.94 -32.99
C LEU A 116 -22.37 2.88 -33.87
N SER A 117 -23.14 1.99 -33.24
CA SER A 117 -23.92 0.97 -33.96
C SER A 117 -24.97 1.60 -34.88
N VAL A 118 -25.65 2.64 -34.41
CA VAL A 118 -26.63 3.40 -35.22
C VAL A 118 -25.93 4.05 -36.42
N GLN A 119 -24.82 4.76 -36.21
CA GLN A 119 -24.09 5.44 -37.30
C GLN A 119 -23.58 4.50 -38.39
N LEU A 120 -23.10 3.32 -38.00
CA LEU A 120 -22.65 2.30 -38.96
C LEU A 120 -23.81 1.61 -39.70
N SER A 121 -25.04 1.72 -39.19
CA SER A 121 -26.25 1.13 -39.80
C SER A 121 -27.02 2.14 -40.66
N GLU A 122 -26.63 3.41 -40.68
CA GLU A 122 -27.20 4.45 -41.55
C GLU A 122 -26.91 4.18 -43.03
N VAL A 123 -27.73 4.74 -43.93
CA VAL A 123 -27.55 4.64 -45.38
C VAL A 123 -27.53 6.05 -45.98
N PRO A 124 -26.37 6.60 -46.37
CA PRO A 124 -25.02 6.01 -46.29
C PRO A 124 -24.47 5.96 -44.84
N PRO A 125 -23.56 5.01 -44.53
CA PRO A 125 -22.98 4.87 -43.20
C PRO A 125 -22.08 6.05 -42.83
N THR A 126 -22.15 6.49 -41.58
CA THR A 126 -21.33 7.58 -41.05
C THR A 126 -20.18 7.02 -40.20
N TYR A 127 -18.93 7.37 -40.53
CA TYR A 127 -17.73 6.80 -39.89
C TYR A 127 -17.05 7.69 -38.84
N ASP A 128 -17.59 8.88 -38.54
CA ASP A 128 -16.95 9.89 -37.68
C ASP A 128 -16.47 9.35 -36.32
N ARG A 129 -17.30 8.55 -35.64
CA ARG A 129 -16.93 7.95 -34.35
C ARG A 129 -15.89 6.84 -34.50
N ALA A 130 -15.99 6.03 -35.56
CA ALA A 130 -15.01 4.97 -35.83
C ALA A 130 -13.62 5.56 -36.10
N ILE A 131 -13.54 6.66 -36.85
CA ILE A 131 -12.28 7.37 -37.13
C ILE A 131 -11.65 7.91 -35.82
N LYS A 132 -12.46 8.47 -34.91
CA LYS A 132 -11.99 8.90 -33.59
C LYS A 132 -11.43 7.74 -32.77
N LEU A 133 -12.11 6.60 -32.75
CA LEU A 133 -11.62 5.39 -32.07
C LEU A 133 -10.30 4.89 -32.65
N VAL A 134 -10.14 4.92 -33.98
CA VAL A 134 -8.87 4.58 -34.63
C VAL A 134 -7.77 5.55 -34.22
N GLY A 135 -8.09 6.85 -34.09
CA GLY A 135 -7.16 7.86 -33.56
C GLY A 135 -6.72 7.55 -32.13
N GLU A 136 -7.65 7.20 -31.24
CA GLU A 136 -7.33 6.81 -29.86
C GLU A 136 -6.48 5.53 -29.81
N ILE A 137 -6.76 4.55 -30.68
CA ILE A 137 -5.95 3.34 -30.81
C ILE A 137 -4.55 3.68 -31.29
N LYS A 138 -4.40 4.55 -32.30
CA LYS A 138 -3.11 5.02 -32.81
C LYS A 138 -2.28 5.64 -31.69
N GLU A 139 -2.84 6.60 -30.97
CA GLU A 139 -2.13 7.27 -29.87
C GLU A 139 -1.76 6.29 -28.76
N THR A 140 -2.66 5.35 -28.44
CA THR A 140 -2.39 4.30 -27.44
C THR A 140 -1.23 3.40 -27.87
N LEU A 141 -1.23 2.90 -29.11
CA LEU A 141 -0.15 2.06 -29.63
C LEU A 141 1.19 2.83 -29.68
N LEU A 142 1.16 4.11 -30.06
CA LEU A 142 2.34 4.98 -30.06
C LEU A 142 2.89 5.23 -28.64
N SER A 143 2.02 5.28 -27.64
CA SER A 143 2.41 5.47 -26.23
C SER A 143 3.20 4.28 -25.66
N PHE A 144 3.02 3.08 -26.22
CA PHE A 144 3.77 1.88 -25.82
C PHE A 144 5.20 1.83 -26.40
N LEU A 145 5.50 2.69 -27.38
CA LEU A 145 6.78 2.68 -28.06
C LEU A 145 7.83 3.53 -27.32
N LEU A 146 8.94 2.89 -26.97
CA LEU A 146 10.17 3.57 -26.53
C LEU A 146 10.70 4.51 -27.63
N PRO A 147 11.45 5.58 -27.27
CA PRO A 147 12.01 6.52 -28.25
C PRO A 147 12.84 5.88 -29.37
N GLY A 148 13.47 4.74 -29.11
CA GLY A 148 14.27 3.99 -30.09
C GLY A 148 13.47 3.22 -31.15
N HIS A 149 12.15 3.06 -31.01
CA HIS A 149 11.32 2.25 -31.92
C HIS A 149 10.82 3.03 -33.14
N THR A 150 11.72 3.73 -33.84
CA THR A 150 11.38 4.61 -34.98
C THR A 150 10.70 3.88 -36.13
N ARG A 151 11.13 2.65 -36.47
CA ARG A 151 10.51 1.85 -37.54
C ARG A 151 9.04 1.54 -37.26
N LEU A 152 8.73 1.05 -36.06
CA LEU A 152 7.35 0.72 -35.67
C LEU A 152 6.48 1.97 -35.59
N ARG A 153 7.03 3.06 -35.05
CA ARG A 153 6.36 4.37 -34.99
C ARG A 153 5.96 4.86 -36.39
N ASN A 154 6.87 4.77 -37.36
CA ASN A 154 6.59 5.17 -38.74
C ASN A 154 5.51 4.27 -39.36
N GLN A 155 5.61 2.95 -39.19
CA GLN A 155 4.62 2.00 -39.71
C GLN A 155 3.21 2.26 -39.17
N ILE A 156 3.08 2.52 -37.85
CA ILE A 156 1.78 2.86 -37.24
C ILE A 156 1.27 4.18 -37.79
N THR A 157 2.14 5.18 -37.95
CA THR A 157 1.75 6.52 -38.39
C THR A 157 1.29 6.53 -39.85
N GLU A 158 1.95 5.74 -40.70
CA GLU A 158 1.65 5.60 -42.13
C GLU A 158 0.35 4.84 -42.38
N VAL A 159 0.12 3.72 -41.70
CA VAL A 159 -1.09 2.90 -41.90
C VAL A 159 -2.31 3.49 -41.19
N LEU A 160 -2.13 4.08 -40.01
CA LEU A 160 -3.21 4.76 -39.25
C LEU A 160 -3.20 6.27 -39.53
N ASP A 161 -3.20 6.67 -40.80
CA ASP A 161 -3.36 8.08 -41.19
C ASP A 161 -4.85 8.46 -41.17
N LEU A 162 -5.24 9.34 -40.24
CA LEU A 162 -6.64 9.72 -40.04
C LEU A 162 -7.21 10.51 -41.21
N ASP A 163 -6.39 11.30 -41.91
CA ASP A 163 -6.84 12.09 -43.05
C ASP A 163 -7.10 11.17 -44.25
N LEU A 164 -6.21 10.19 -44.48
CA LEU A 164 -6.40 9.19 -45.52
C LEU A 164 -7.61 8.29 -45.23
N ILE A 165 -7.74 7.78 -44.00
CA ILE A 165 -8.88 6.94 -43.59
C ILE A 165 -10.20 7.69 -43.74
N LYS A 166 -10.22 8.99 -43.42
CA LYS A 166 -11.39 9.84 -43.62
C LYS A 166 -11.74 9.97 -45.11
N GLN A 167 -10.75 10.21 -45.97
CA GLN A 167 -10.96 10.26 -47.42
C GLN A 167 -11.47 8.93 -47.98
N GLU A 168 -10.93 7.80 -47.53
CA GLU A 168 -11.41 6.47 -47.94
C GLU A 168 -12.85 6.22 -47.48
N ALA A 169 -13.22 6.69 -46.29
CA ALA A 169 -14.57 6.59 -45.75
C ALA A 169 -15.59 7.39 -46.57
N GLU A 170 -15.27 8.65 -46.90
CA GLU A 170 -16.14 9.54 -47.69
C GLU A 170 -16.39 9.02 -49.11
N ASN A 171 -15.42 8.30 -49.68
CA ASN A 171 -15.51 7.69 -51.00
C ASN A 171 -16.03 6.24 -50.99
N GLY A 172 -16.40 5.70 -49.83
CA GLY A 172 -16.91 4.32 -49.69
C GLY A 172 -15.87 3.23 -49.98
N ALA A 173 -14.58 3.54 -49.88
CA ALA A 173 -13.46 2.63 -50.14
C ALA A 173 -12.81 2.06 -48.87
N LEU A 174 -13.22 2.52 -47.68
CA LEU A 174 -12.63 2.11 -46.40
C LEU A 174 -12.86 0.62 -46.08
N ASP A 175 -11.77 -0.10 -45.86
CA ASP A 175 -11.78 -1.52 -45.45
C ASP A 175 -11.44 -1.66 -43.95
N ILE A 176 -12.49 -1.66 -43.12
CA ILE A 176 -12.36 -1.74 -41.65
C ILE A 176 -11.71 -3.07 -41.22
N SER A 177 -11.93 -4.15 -41.96
CA SER A 177 -11.38 -5.47 -41.64
C SER A 177 -9.85 -5.47 -41.76
N LYS A 178 -9.30 -4.91 -42.84
CA LYS A 178 -7.85 -4.77 -43.00
C LYS A 178 -7.22 -3.87 -41.94
N LEU A 179 -7.89 -2.77 -41.61
CA LEU A 179 -7.44 -1.86 -40.57
C LEU A 179 -7.38 -2.57 -39.21
N ALA A 180 -8.43 -3.34 -38.88
CA ALA A 180 -8.47 -4.11 -37.65
C ALA A 180 -7.41 -5.23 -37.63
N GLU A 181 -7.18 -5.93 -38.74
CA GLU A 181 -6.11 -6.94 -38.85
C GLU A 181 -4.72 -6.32 -38.58
N PHE A 182 -4.46 -5.12 -39.10
CA PHE A 182 -3.22 -4.39 -38.82
C PHE A 182 -3.11 -4.01 -37.34
N ILE A 183 -4.18 -3.46 -36.74
CA ILE A 183 -4.21 -3.10 -35.32
C ILE A 183 -3.96 -4.32 -34.45
N ILE A 184 -4.66 -5.44 -34.69
CA ILE A 184 -4.50 -6.70 -33.95
C ILE A 184 -3.07 -7.25 -34.14
N GLY A 185 -2.52 -7.17 -35.35
CA GLY A 185 -1.14 -7.56 -35.63
C GLY A 185 -0.11 -6.72 -34.86
N MET A 186 -0.32 -5.41 -34.78
CA MET A 186 0.53 -4.51 -34.01
C MET A 186 0.40 -4.77 -32.51
N MET A 187 -0.82 -4.97 -32.01
CA MET A 187 -1.07 -5.38 -30.61
C MET A 187 -0.34 -6.67 -30.28
N GLY A 188 -0.42 -7.69 -31.14
CA GLY A 188 0.30 -8.96 -30.96
C GLY A 188 1.82 -8.82 -30.98
N THR A 189 2.35 -7.75 -31.57
CA THR A 189 3.80 -7.48 -31.58
C THR A 189 4.24 -6.74 -30.31
N LEU A 190 3.35 -5.95 -29.69
CA LEU A 190 3.65 -5.09 -28.55
C LEU A 190 3.20 -5.66 -27.20
N CYS A 191 2.31 -6.66 -27.19
CA CYS A 191 1.78 -7.23 -25.97
C CYS A 191 2.76 -8.17 -25.27
N ALA A 192 2.54 -8.39 -23.96
CA ALA A 192 3.23 -9.44 -23.23
C ALA A 192 2.68 -10.83 -23.63
N PRO A 193 3.49 -11.91 -23.57
CA PRO A 193 3.07 -13.25 -24.00
C PRO A 193 1.79 -13.79 -23.33
N VAL A 194 1.50 -13.34 -22.10
CA VAL A 194 0.27 -13.69 -21.38
C VAL A 194 -1.02 -13.22 -22.08
N ARG A 195 -0.91 -12.24 -22.99
CA ARG A 195 -2.04 -11.67 -23.74
C ARG A 195 -2.20 -12.26 -25.13
N ASP A 196 -1.31 -13.13 -25.59
CA ASP A 196 -1.35 -13.67 -26.95
C ASP A 196 -2.68 -14.38 -27.25
N GLU A 197 -3.22 -15.11 -26.27
CA GLU A 197 -4.54 -15.77 -26.40
C GLU A 197 -5.70 -14.76 -26.49
N GLU A 198 -5.65 -13.66 -25.74
CA GLU A 198 -6.67 -12.60 -25.83
C GLU A 198 -6.61 -11.88 -27.18
N VAL A 199 -5.41 -11.57 -27.68
CA VAL A 199 -5.20 -10.98 -29.02
C VAL A 199 -5.68 -11.94 -30.11
N LYS A 200 -5.50 -13.25 -29.93
CA LYS A 200 -5.98 -14.26 -30.88
C LYS A 200 -7.51 -14.29 -30.96
N LYS A 201 -8.20 -14.20 -29.83
CA LYS A 201 -9.68 -14.11 -29.77
C LYS A 201 -10.23 -12.91 -30.53
N LEU A 202 -9.48 -11.80 -30.61
CA LEU A 202 -9.90 -10.62 -31.38
C LEU A 202 -10.09 -10.94 -32.87
N LYS A 203 -9.31 -11.89 -33.42
CA LYS A 203 -9.40 -12.30 -34.83
C LYS A 203 -10.69 -13.05 -35.17
N ASP A 204 -11.35 -13.62 -34.17
CA ASP A 204 -12.59 -14.38 -34.35
C ASP A 204 -13.84 -13.49 -34.38
N ILE A 205 -13.72 -12.22 -33.97
CA ILE A 205 -14.84 -11.27 -33.89
C ILE A 205 -15.05 -10.60 -35.26
N LYS A 206 -16.19 -10.89 -35.89
CA LYS A 206 -16.53 -10.36 -37.23
C LYS A 206 -17.30 -9.04 -37.21
N GLU A 207 -17.99 -8.75 -36.11
CA GLU A 207 -18.80 -7.54 -35.97
C GLU A 207 -17.92 -6.35 -35.54
N ILE A 208 -18.06 -5.21 -36.22
CA ILE A 208 -17.19 -4.03 -36.04
C ILE A 208 -17.26 -3.47 -34.61
N VAL A 209 -18.46 -3.28 -34.07
CA VAL A 209 -18.64 -2.66 -32.75
C VAL A 209 -18.13 -3.55 -31.61
N PRO A 210 -18.48 -4.86 -31.55
CA PRO A 210 -17.87 -5.79 -30.60
C PRO A 210 -16.35 -5.89 -30.75
N LEU A 211 -15.83 -5.81 -31.97
CA LEU A 211 -14.40 -5.86 -32.24
C LEU A 211 -13.66 -4.65 -31.64
N PHE A 212 -14.13 -3.43 -31.90
CA PHE A 212 -13.56 -2.23 -31.28
C PHE A 212 -13.62 -2.32 -29.75
N ARG A 213 -14.76 -2.73 -29.18
CA ARG A 213 -14.91 -2.89 -27.73
C ARG A 213 -13.89 -3.87 -27.16
N ALA A 214 -13.68 -5.01 -27.82
CA ALA A 214 -12.71 -6.00 -27.40
C ALA A 214 -11.26 -5.49 -27.56
N ILE A 215 -10.95 -4.78 -28.65
CA ILE A 215 -9.65 -4.12 -28.85
C ILE A 215 -9.33 -3.16 -27.69
N PHE A 216 -10.24 -2.25 -27.34
CA PHE A 216 -10.03 -1.31 -26.22
C PHE A 216 -9.86 -2.04 -24.89
N SER A 217 -10.64 -3.11 -24.64
CA SER A 217 -10.47 -3.93 -23.44
C SER A 217 -9.07 -4.53 -23.34
N VAL A 218 -8.51 -5.03 -24.45
CA VAL A 218 -7.14 -5.58 -24.47
C VAL A 218 -6.11 -4.46 -24.38
N LEU A 219 -6.30 -3.32 -25.04
CA LEU A 219 -5.40 -2.17 -24.95
C LEU A 219 -5.31 -1.61 -23.51
N ASP A 220 -6.42 -1.55 -22.78
CA ASP A 220 -6.40 -1.10 -21.38
C ASP A 220 -5.62 -2.06 -20.48
N LEU A 221 -5.71 -3.36 -20.73
CA LEU A 221 -4.88 -4.36 -20.06
C LEU A 221 -3.40 -4.22 -20.45
N MET A 222 -3.11 -3.97 -21.73
CA MET A 222 -1.75 -3.71 -22.21
C MET A 222 -1.14 -2.45 -21.56
N LYS A 223 -1.92 -1.38 -21.30
CA LYS A 223 -1.43 -0.20 -20.57
C LYS A 223 -0.92 -0.57 -19.19
N VAL A 224 -1.65 -1.42 -18.47
CA VAL A 224 -1.26 -1.91 -17.14
C VAL A 224 -0.01 -2.80 -17.25
N ASP A 225 0.04 -3.69 -18.23
CA ASP A 225 1.21 -4.55 -18.47
C ASP A 225 2.47 -3.71 -18.77
N MET A 226 2.34 -2.64 -19.58
CA MET A 226 3.42 -1.70 -19.90
C MET A 226 3.87 -0.88 -18.71
N ALA A 227 2.94 -0.41 -17.89
CA ALA A 227 3.29 0.29 -16.66
C ALA A 227 4.05 -0.63 -15.69
N ASN A 228 3.60 -1.89 -15.53
CA ASN A 228 4.27 -2.90 -14.70
C ASN A 228 5.65 -3.29 -15.24
N PHE A 229 5.81 -3.37 -16.56
CA PHE A 229 7.10 -3.58 -17.21
C PHE A 229 8.06 -2.40 -16.95
N ALA A 230 7.57 -1.16 -17.05
CA ALA A 230 8.37 0.03 -16.78
C ALA A 230 8.82 0.08 -15.30
N VAL A 231 7.91 -0.21 -14.36
CA VAL A 231 8.22 -0.34 -12.93
C VAL A 231 9.30 -1.40 -12.69
N SER A 232 9.16 -2.57 -13.30
CA SER A 232 10.14 -3.66 -13.17
C SER A 232 11.50 -3.28 -13.75
N SER A 233 11.51 -2.54 -14.86
CA SER A 233 12.73 -2.09 -15.54
C SER A 233 13.47 -1.01 -14.75
N ILE A 234 12.75 -0.08 -14.12
CA ILE A 234 13.35 1.03 -13.36
C ILE A 234 13.74 0.62 -11.93
N ARG A 235 13.13 -0.42 -11.36
CA ARG A 235 13.37 -0.87 -9.97
C ARG A 235 14.85 -1.03 -9.63
N PRO A 236 15.73 -1.66 -10.43
CA PRO A 236 17.15 -1.78 -10.09
C PRO A 236 17.85 -0.43 -9.94
N HIS A 237 17.46 0.56 -10.76
CA HIS A 237 18.00 1.92 -10.69
C HIS A 237 17.45 2.66 -9.46
N LEU A 238 16.16 2.51 -9.16
CA LEU A 238 15.57 3.05 -7.93
C LEU A 238 16.24 2.48 -6.69
N MET A 239 16.49 1.17 -6.62
CA MET A 239 17.14 0.55 -5.46
C MET A 239 18.52 1.17 -5.16
N GLN A 240 19.27 1.56 -6.20
CA GLN A 240 20.60 2.18 -6.02
C GLN A 240 20.54 3.60 -5.44
N GLN A 241 19.49 4.36 -5.74
CA GLN A 241 19.38 5.79 -5.38
C GLN A 241 18.32 6.09 -4.31
N SER A 242 17.46 5.12 -4.01
CA SER A 242 16.29 5.25 -3.13
C SER A 242 16.62 5.81 -1.76
N ILE A 243 17.70 5.31 -1.14
CA ILE A 243 18.13 5.74 0.20
C ILE A 243 18.45 7.24 0.22
N GLU A 244 19.23 7.71 -0.76
CA GLU A 244 19.64 9.11 -0.82
C GLU A 244 18.46 10.01 -1.20
N TYR A 245 17.62 9.55 -2.13
CA TYR A 245 16.41 10.27 -2.53
C TYR A 245 15.43 10.44 -1.36
N GLU A 246 15.10 9.37 -0.65
CA GLU A 246 14.17 9.39 0.48
C GLU A 246 14.73 10.23 1.64
N ARG A 247 16.04 10.11 1.92
CA ARG A 247 16.69 10.95 2.94
C ARG A 247 16.65 12.43 2.58
N LYS A 248 16.92 12.79 1.32
CA LYS A 248 16.88 14.17 0.84
C LYS A 248 15.47 14.74 0.92
N GLN A 249 14.46 14.00 0.46
CA GLN A 249 13.06 14.42 0.54
C GLN A 249 12.59 14.59 1.98
N PHE A 250 12.99 13.68 2.87
CA PHE A 250 12.68 13.81 4.29
C PHE A 250 13.39 15.02 4.92
N GLN A 251 14.65 15.29 4.57
CA GLN A 251 15.37 16.47 5.05
C GLN A 251 14.69 17.78 4.61
N GLU A 252 14.25 17.87 3.35
CA GLU A 252 13.49 19.01 2.83
C GLU A 252 12.16 19.19 3.61
N PHE A 253 11.52 18.09 4.02
CA PHE A 253 10.34 18.12 4.87
C PHE A 253 10.65 18.62 6.29
N LEU A 254 11.75 18.15 6.92
CA LEU A 254 12.18 18.59 8.24
C LEU A 254 12.52 20.09 8.28
N GLU A 255 13.13 20.64 7.22
CA GLU A 255 13.45 22.07 7.13
C GLU A 255 12.20 22.95 7.12
N LYS A 256 11.11 22.46 6.53
CA LYS A 256 9.81 23.14 6.54
C LYS A 256 9.09 22.99 7.89
N GLN A 257 9.36 21.92 8.64
CA GLN A 257 8.74 21.63 9.94
C GLN A 257 9.77 21.13 10.98
N PRO A 258 10.42 22.03 11.75
CA PRO A 258 11.51 21.66 12.65
C PRO A 258 11.11 20.82 13.88
N ASN A 259 9.83 20.73 14.23
CA ASN A 259 9.33 19.91 15.35
C ASN A 259 8.76 18.54 14.90
N SER A 260 9.16 18.03 13.75
CA SER A 260 8.56 16.84 13.12
C SER A 260 9.21 15.50 13.51
N LEU A 261 9.99 15.46 14.59
CA LEU A 261 10.65 14.24 15.10
C LEU A 261 10.27 13.95 16.56
N ASP A 262 9.19 14.54 17.05
CA ASP A 262 8.75 14.40 18.44
C ASP A 262 8.31 12.97 18.72
N PHE A 263 7.58 12.32 17.80
CA PHE A 263 7.11 10.94 18.01
C PHE A 263 8.25 9.93 17.88
N VAL A 264 9.19 10.12 16.95
CA VAL A 264 10.42 9.31 16.87
C VAL A 264 11.24 9.43 18.15
N THR A 265 11.38 10.64 18.70
CA THR A 265 12.12 10.87 19.93
C THR A 265 11.46 10.16 21.12
N GLN A 266 10.14 10.29 21.26
CA GLN A 266 9.39 9.60 22.30
C GLN A 266 9.50 8.06 22.16
N TRP A 267 9.31 7.55 20.94
CA TRP A 267 9.39 6.12 20.64
C TRP A 267 10.74 5.50 21.03
N LEU A 268 11.85 6.16 20.68
CA LEU A 268 13.20 5.70 21.03
C LEU A 268 13.50 5.85 22.53
N GLN A 269 13.00 6.90 23.18
CA GLN A 269 13.12 7.08 24.64
C GLN A 269 12.40 5.99 25.39
N GLU A 270 11.14 5.71 25.06
CA GLU A 270 10.38 4.63 25.69
C GLU A 270 11.08 3.27 25.53
N ALA A 271 11.65 2.99 24.34
CA ALA A 271 12.43 1.78 24.10
C ALA A 271 13.71 1.71 24.98
N THR A 272 14.37 2.85 25.17
CA THR A 272 15.55 2.97 26.04
C THR A 272 15.19 2.68 27.49
N ASP A 273 14.13 3.31 28.01
CA ASP A 273 13.68 3.19 29.39
C ASP A 273 13.21 1.76 29.71
N ASP A 274 12.50 1.12 28.78
CA ASP A 274 12.04 -0.26 28.89
C ASP A 274 13.23 -1.24 28.97
N LEU A 275 14.24 -1.09 28.10
CA LEU A 275 15.44 -1.92 28.11
C LEU A 275 16.29 -1.71 29.36
N MET A 276 16.45 -0.47 29.82
CA MET A 276 17.11 -0.17 31.09
C MET A 276 16.39 -0.87 32.24
N SER A 277 15.07 -0.73 32.31
CA SER A 277 14.24 -1.36 33.34
C SER A 277 14.37 -2.89 33.35
N GLN A 278 14.44 -3.53 32.18
CA GLN A 278 14.67 -4.97 32.08
C GLN A 278 16.07 -5.36 32.56
N LYS A 279 17.12 -4.63 32.16
CA LYS A 279 18.48 -4.87 32.65
C LYS A 279 18.58 -4.74 34.17
N TYR A 280 17.96 -3.72 34.76
CA TYR A 280 17.94 -3.54 36.22
C TYR A 280 17.20 -4.66 36.95
N LYS A 281 16.06 -5.12 36.42
CA LYS A 281 15.31 -6.27 36.98
C LYS A 281 16.11 -7.57 36.92
N ASN A 282 16.91 -7.76 35.88
CA ASN A 282 17.75 -8.95 35.72
C ASN A 282 19.05 -8.89 36.54
N ALA A 283 19.47 -7.71 37.01
CA ALA A 283 20.74 -7.49 37.71
C ALA A 283 20.68 -7.69 39.25
N LEU A 284 19.51 -7.89 39.86
CA LEU A 284 19.38 -8.07 41.32
C LEU A 284 18.47 -9.29 41.66
N PRO A 285 18.90 -10.30 42.46
CA PRO A 285 20.22 -10.57 43.04
C PRO A 285 20.80 -11.97 42.68
N ALA A 286 22.01 -12.00 42.13
CA ALA A 286 22.98 -13.04 42.47
C ALA A 286 23.89 -12.45 43.57
N ALA A 287 23.51 -12.67 44.83
CA ALA A 287 24.32 -12.26 45.96
C ALA A 287 25.66 -13.01 45.96
N GLY A 288 26.77 -12.27 45.97
CA GLY A 288 28.06 -12.81 46.41
C GLY A 288 29.27 -12.41 45.56
N GLY A 289 29.72 -11.17 45.73
CA GLY A 289 31.16 -10.84 45.68
C GLY A 289 31.80 -10.67 44.30
N ALA A 290 31.98 -9.41 43.90
CA ALA A 290 33.28 -8.81 43.61
C ALA A 290 33.06 -7.36 43.17
N ALA A 291 33.56 -6.41 43.95
CA ALA A 291 33.70 -5.02 43.53
C ALA A 291 34.71 -4.96 42.37
N GLY A 292 34.34 -4.35 41.23
CA GLY A 292 35.32 -4.13 40.17
C GLY A 292 34.80 -3.79 38.77
N SER A 293 33.97 -2.75 38.61
CA SER A 293 34.05 -1.73 37.55
C SER A 293 32.80 -0.86 37.59
N GLY A 294 32.98 0.45 37.81
CA GLY A 294 31.91 1.45 37.82
C GLY A 294 31.47 1.83 36.41
N ASP A 295 31.12 0.85 35.58
CA ASP A 295 30.45 1.09 34.31
C ASP A 295 28.98 0.73 34.51
N GLY A 296 28.10 1.73 34.45
CA GLY A 296 26.67 1.49 34.44
C GLY A 296 26.29 0.57 33.27
N PRO A 297 25.10 -0.06 33.28
CA PRO A 297 24.68 -0.92 32.17
C PRO A 297 24.54 -0.10 30.89
N GLN A 298 25.61 0.00 30.10
CA GLN A 298 25.61 0.72 28.83
C GLN A 298 24.68 -0.01 27.84
N LEU A 299 23.76 0.73 27.23
CA LEU A 299 22.92 0.22 26.15
C LEU A 299 23.63 0.42 24.82
N ASP A 300 23.60 -0.62 23.99
CA ASP A 300 24.01 -0.53 22.60
C ASP A 300 22.92 0.19 21.79
N PRO A 301 23.21 1.30 21.09
CA PRO A 301 22.23 2.00 20.27
C PRO A 301 21.49 1.09 19.27
N VAL A 302 22.18 0.09 18.71
CA VAL A 302 21.56 -0.85 17.76
C VAL A 302 20.53 -1.75 18.45
N ALA A 303 20.83 -2.21 19.67
CA ALA A 303 19.88 -2.99 20.48
C ALA A 303 18.64 -2.16 20.85
N VAL A 304 18.81 -0.87 21.17
CA VAL A 304 17.68 0.04 21.42
C VAL A 304 16.81 0.19 20.17
N GLN A 305 17.42 0.40 19.00
CA GLN A 305 16.67 0.49 17.74
C GLN A 305 15.92 -0.81 17.44
N ASN A 306 16.57 -1.98 17.54
CA ASN A 306 15.92 -3.27 17.33
C ASN A 306 14.69 -3.44 18.23
N TYR A 307 14.85 -3.17 19.52
CA TYR A 307 13.77 -3.25 20.48
C TYR A 307 12.63 -2.26 20.16
N ALA A 308 12.98 -1.04 19.74
CA ALA A 308 11.99 -0.03 19.33
C ALA A 308 11.13 -0.53 18.16
N TYR A 309 11.73 -1.15 17.13
CA TYR A 309 10.97 -1.73 16.01
C TYR A 309 10.12 -2.93 16.43
N LEU A 310 10.61 -3.79 17.34
CA LEU A 310 9.81 -4.90 17.87
C LEU A 310 8.61 -4.40 18.66
N LYS A 311 8.75 -3.27 19.38
CA LYS A 311 7.64 -2.63 20.10
C LYS A 311 6.53 -2.17 19.16
N LEU A 312 6.86 -1.80 17.92
CA LEU A 312 5.87 -1.44 16.90
C LEU A 312 4.96 -2.61 16.52
N LEU A 313 5.41 -3.85 16.66
CA LEU A 313 4.59 -5.05 16.38
C LEU A 313 3.50 -5.31 17.43
N LYS A 314 3.56 -4.62 18.56
CA LYS A 314 2.58 -4.66 19.66
C LYS A 314 1.99 -3.28 19.93
N TRP A 315 2.10 -2.37 18.97
CA TRP A 315 1.64 -1.00 19.12
C TRP A 315 0.11 -0.92 19.04
N ASP A 316 -0.45 0.09 19.67
CA ASP A 316 -1.85 0.45 19.42
C ASP A 316 -1.89 1.38 18.22
N HIS A 317 -2.00 0.78 17.03
CA HIS A 317 -2.01 1.49 15.75
C HIS A 317 -3.20 2.45 15.59
N LEU A 318 -4.26 2.33 16.40
CA LEU A 318 -5.47 3.14 16.27
C LEU A 318 -5.40 4.43 17.09
N HIS A 319 -4.84 4.36 18.31
CA HIS A 319 -4.92 5.48 19.25
C HIS A 319 -3.58 6.15 19.53
N ARG A 320 -2.45 5.47 19.28
CA ARG A 320 -1.13 6.02 19.55
C ARG A 320 -0.52 6.65 18.29
N PRO A 321 0.16 7.80 18.42
CA PRO A 321 0.88 8.38 17.29
C PRO A 321 1.95 7.39 16.81
N PHE A 322 2.13 7.33 15.49
CA PHE A 322 3.13 6.47 14.86
C PHE A 322 4.38 7.29 14.53
N PRO A 323 5.60 6.74 14.69
CA PRO A 323 6.81 7.53 14.46
C PRO A 323 6.91 8.01 13.01
N GLU A 324 7.34 9.25 12.83
CA GLU A 324 7.29 9.95 11.53
C GLU A 324 8.15 9.26 10.45
N THR A 325 9.28 8.67 10.85
CA THR A 325 10.21 7.97 9.94
C THR A 325 9.70 6.63 9.43
N VAL A 326 8.67 6.04 10.04
CA VAL A 326 8.04 4.78 9.62
C VAL A 326 6.60 4.97 9.19
N LEU A 327 6.14 6.21 9.03
CA LEU A 327 4.75 6.53 8.75
C LEU A 327 4.23 5.92 7.44
N MET A 328 5.08 5.85 6.40
CA MET A 328 4.76 5.20 5.13
C MET A 328 4.47 3.70 5.27
N ASP A 329 4.98 3.10 6.35
CA ASP A 329 4.89 1.66 6.62
C ASP A 329 3.83 1.30 7.67
N HIS A 330 3.04 2.27 8.13
CA HIS A 330 2.09 2.05 9.23
C HIS A 330 1.14 0.85 8.98
N SER A 331 0.57 0.76 7.78
CA SER A 331 -0.31 -0.35 7.38
C SER A 331 0.42 -1.69 7.33
N ARG A 332 1.70 -1.71 6.93
CA ARG A 332 2.54 -2.93 6.91
C ARG A 332 2.84 -3.43 8.31
N PHE A 333 3.15 -2.53 9.25
CA PHE A 333 3.32 -2.92 10.66
C PHE A 333 2.03 -3.45 11.27
N GLN A 334 0.88 -2.88 10.92
CA GLN A 334 -0.43 -3.41 11.34
C GLN A 334 -0.69 -4.81 10.75
N GLU A 335 -0.34 -5.04 9.49
CA GLU A 335 -0.42 -6.37 8.87
C GLU A 335 0.50 -7.37 9.58
N PHE A 336 1.74 -6.98 9.92
CA PHE A 336 2.65 -7.83 10.69
C PHE A 336 2.10 -8.14 12.08
N GLN A 337 1.54 -7.16 12.79
CA GLN A 337 0.90 -7.39 14.09
C GLN A 337 -0.18 -8.48 13.98
N LEU A 338 -1.08 -8.34 13.01
CA LEU A 338 -2.16 -9.30 12.79
C LEU A 338 -1.63 -10.70 12.45
N GLN A 339 -0.67 -10.79 11.53
CA GLN A 339 -0.05 -12.06 11.15
C GLN A 339 0.64 -12.73 12.35
N LEU A 340 1.37 -11.96 13.16
CA LEU A 340 2.04 -12.47 14.35
C LEU A 340 1.06 -12.90 15.44
N GLU A 341 -0.05 -12.19 15.63
CA GLU A 341 -1.11 -12.62 16.53
C GLU A 341 -1.73 -13.95 16.09
N GLN A 342 -2.00 -14.11 14.79
CA GLN A 342 -2.54 -15.35 14.25
C GLN A 342 -1.54 -16.51 14.44
N LEU A 343 -0.26 -16.27 14.15
CA LEU A 343 0.82 -17.23 14.37
C LEU A 343 1.01 -17.56 15.86
N THR A 344 0.80 -16.59 16.76
CA THR A 344 0.88 -16.81 18.20
C THR A 344 -0.23 -17.75 18.67
N VAL A 345 -1.48 -17.52 18.24
CA VAL A 345 -2.61 -18.40 18.56
C VAL A 345 -2.39 -19.79 17.96
N LEU A 346 -2.01 -19.86 16.68
CA LEU A 346 -1.70 -21.11 15.99
C LEU A 346 -0.60 -21.89 16.72
N GLY A 347 0.51 -21.24 17.06
CA GLY A 347 1.63 -21.84 17.78
C GLY A 347 1.22 -22.34 19.17
N ALA A 348 0.40 -21.58 19.90
CA ALA A 348 -0.11 -21.98 21.21
C ALA A 348 -1.03 -23.21 21.11
N VAL A 349 -1.97 -23.25 20.16
CA VAL A 349 -2.85 -24.40 19.94
C VAL A 349 -2.06 -25.66 19.56
N LEU A 350 -1.08 -25.53 18.66
CA LEU A 350 -0.22 -26.64 18.28
C LEU A 350 0.63 -27.13 19.45
N LEU A 351 1.18 -26.21 20.26
CA LEU A 351 1.97 -26.55 21.44
C LEU A 351 1.12 -27.31 22.48
N VAL A 352 -0.11 -26.84 22.75
CA VAL A 352 -1.08 -27.54 23.61
C VAL A 352 -1.35 -28.95 23.06
N THR A 353 -1.66 -29.04 21.77
CA THR A 353 -2.03 -30.31 21.13
C THR A 353 -0.88 -31.30 21.15
N PHE A 354 0.34 -30.89 20.81
CA PHE A 354 1.51 -31.76 20.84
C PHE A 354 1.97 -32.13 22.25
N SER A 355 1.72 -31.27 23.25
CA SER A 355 2.02 -31.60 24.66
C SER A 355 1.07 -32.68 25.22
N MET A 356 -0.17 -32.74 24.73
CA MET A 356 -1.18 -33.71 25.17
C MET A 356 -1.22 -34.97 24.29
N ALA A 357 -0.79 -34.88 23.03
CA ALA A 357 -0.74 -36.00 22.10
C ALA A 357 0.42 -36.96 22.44
N ALA A 358 0.26 -38.24 22.07
CA ALA A 358 1.33 -39.22 22.23
C ALA A 358 2.57 -38.82 21.41
N PRO A 359 3.81 -39.04 21.90
CA PRO A 359 5.04 -38.64 21.22
C PRO A 359 5.18 -39.14 19.77
N GLY A 360 4.56 -40.29 19.44
CA GLY A 360 4.55 -40.85 18.09
C GLY A 360 3.65 -40.12 17.08
N ILE A 361 2.72 -39.27 17.54
CA ILE A 361 1.84 -38.47 16.68
C ILE A 361 2.45 -37.10 16.42
N ALA A 362 3.09 -36.51 17.43
CA ALA A 362 3.71 -35.19 17.35
C ALA A 362 4.89 -35.13 16.35
N SER A 363 5.51 -36.27 16.03
CA SER A 363 6.61 -36.36 15.06
C SER A 363 6.17 -36.50 13.59
N ARG A 364 4.86 -36.62 13.32
CA ARG A 364 4.33 -36.75 11.95
C ARG A 364 4.08 -35.40 11.31
N ALA A 365 4.82 -35.09 10.24
CA ALA A 365 4.67 -33.86 9.47
C ALA A 365 3.25 -33.69 8.89
N ASP A 366 2.65 -34.76 8.34
CA ASP A 366 1.31 -34.72 7.75
C ASP A 366 0.22 -34.27 8.75
N PHE A 367 0.38 -34.66 10.01
CA PHE A 367 -0.58 -34.33 11.07
C PHE A 367 -0.45 -32.86 11.48
N ALA A 368 0.78 -32.37 11.63
CA ALA A 368 1.05 -30.96 11.91
C ALA A 368 0.48 -30.03 10.83
N GLU A 369 0.67 -30.37 9.55
CA GLU A 369 0.15 -29.56 8.43
C GLU A 369 -1.38 -29.56 8.35
N LYS A 370 -2.03 -30.70 8.62
CA LYS A 370 -3.50 -30.75 8.71
C LYS A 370 -4.05 -29.90 9.84
N LEU A 371 -3.46 -29.98 11.04
CA LEU A 371 -3.85 -29.13 12.16
C LEU A 371 -3.65 -27.65 11.84
N LYS A 372 -2.52 -27.30 11.23
CA LYS A 372 -2.25 -25.93 10.77
C LYS A 372 -3.33 -25.44 9.82
N MET A 373 -3.72 -26.26 8.85
CA MET A 373 -4.78 -25.90 7.90
C MET A 373 -6.13 -25.67 8.61
N ILE A 374 -6.54 -26.58 9.50
CA ILE A 374 -7.79 -26.46 10.27
C ILE A 374 -7.80 -25.16 11.08
N VAL A 375 -6.73 -24.91 11.83
CA VAL A 375 -6.62 -23.73 12.69
C VAL A 375 -6.56 -22.44 11.86
N LYS A 376 -5.77 -22.40 10.79
CA LYS A 376 -5.69 -21.22 9.90
C LYS A 376 -7.04 -20.87 9.29
N ILE A 377 -7.79 -21.86 8.79
CA ILE A 377 -9.11 -21.64 8.18
C ILE A 377 -10.06 -20.99 9.21
N LEU A 378 -10.11 -21.53 10.43
CA LEU A 378 -10.99 -21.02 11.49
C LEU A 378 -10.53 -19.67 12.06
N LEU A 379 -9.28 -19.27 11.83
CA LEU A 379 -8.72 -17.98 12.24
C LEU A 379 -8.59 -16.96 11.10
N THR A 380 -9.16 -17.23 9.91
CA THR A 380 -9.02 -16.35 8.73
C THR A 380 -9.54 -14.94 9.01
N ASP A 381 -10.67 -14.85 9.70
CA ASP A 381 -11.39 -13.60 9.95
C ASP A 381 -11.00 -12.93 11.28
N MET A 382 -9.90 -13.34 11.90
CA MET A 382 -9.47 -12.84 13.22
C MET A 382 -9.24 -11.31 13.26
N HIS A 383 -9.04 -10.70 12.10
CA HIS A 383 -8.84 -9.26 11.92
C HIS A 383 -10.14 -8.45 11.94
N LEU A 384 -11.31 -9.11 11.82
CA LEU A 384 -12.60 -8.42 11.79
C LEU A 384 -13.08 -8.11 13.21
N PRO A 385 -13.64 -6.92 13.47
CA PRO A 385 -14.18 -6.56 14.79
C PRO A 385 -15.30 -7.49 15.30
N SER A 386 -15.99 -8.18 14.38
CA SER A 386 -17.06 -9.13 14.69
C SER A 386 -16.55 -10.53 15.06
N PHE A 387 -15.24 -10.77 15.01
CA PHE A 387 -14.67 -12.09 15.24
C PHE A 387 -14.56 -12.39 16.74
N HIS A 388 -15.22 -13.46 17.18
CA HIS A 388 -15.13 -13.95 18.55
C HIS A 388 -14.10 -15.08 18.65
N LEU A 389 -12.90 -14.74 19.10
CA LEU A 389 -11.79 -15.69 19.23
C LEU A 389 -12.13 -16.89 20.12
N GLU A 390 -12.95 -16.70 21.15
CA GLU A 390 -13.36 -17.78 22.05
C GLU A 390 -14.22 -18.84 21.33
N ASP A 391 -15.21 -18.40 20.54
CA ASP A 391 -16.06 -19.30 19.76
C ASP A 391 -15.27 -20.05 18.69
N ALA A 392 -14.37 -19.33 18.00
CA ALA A 392 -13.47 -19.94 17.02
C ALA A 392 -12.56 -21.00 17.68
N LEU A 393 -12.00 -20.72 18.86
CA LEU A 393 -11.16 -21.68 19.57
C LEU A 393 -11.94 -22.87 20.14
N THR A 394 -13.21 -22.70 20.51
CA THR A 394 -14.10 -23.82 20.86
C THR A 394 -14.28 -24.75 19.66
N ALA A 395 -14.59 -24.20 18.47
CA ALA A 395 -14.70 -24.97 17.24
C ALA A 395 -13.37 -25.65 16.83
N VAL A 396 -12.24 -24.94 17.00
CA VAL A 396 -10.90 -25.51 16.81
C VAL A 396 -10.69 -26.69 17.76
N GLY A 397 -11.02 -26.54 19.05
CA GLY A 397 -10.89 -27.60 20.05
C GLY A 397 -11.62 -28.88 19.65
N GLU A 398 -12.84 -28.76 19.13
CA GLU A 398 -13.61 -29.89 18.60
C GLU A 398 -12.94 -30.56 17.40
N LYS A 399 -12.53 -29.78 16.39
CA LYS A 399 -11.89 -30.32 15.18
C LYS A 399 -10.52 -30.94 15.48
N VAL A 400 -9.74 -30.34 16.36
CA VAL A 400 -8.45 -30.86 16.82
C VAL A 400 -8.64 -32.21 17.53
N CYS A 401 -9.62 -32.33 18.42
CA CYS A 401 -9.90 -33.60 19.11
C CYS A 401 -10.29 -34.72 18.14
N LEU A 402 -11.09 -34.40 17.11
CA LEU A 402 -11.45 -35.36 16.05
C LEU A 402 -10.22 -35.81 15.26
N GLU A 403 -9.35 -34.87 14.86
CA GLU A 403 -8.14 -35.20 14.08
C GLU A 403 -7.13 -35.98 14.93
N VAL A 404 -6.95 -35.64 16.21
CA VAL A 404 -6.12 -36.41 17.16
C VAL A 404 -6.64 -37.84 17.28
N SER A 405 -7.95 -38.03 17.45
CA SER A 405 -8.58 -39.35 17.57
C SER A 405 -8.47 -40.18 16.29
N SER A 406 -8.63 -39.53 15.13
CA SER A 406 -8.40 -40.14 13.81
C SER A 406 -6.95 -40.60 13.66
N CYS A 407 -5.98 -39.76 14.06
CA CYS A 407 -4.57 -40.08 13.99
C CYS A 407 -4.19 -41.24 14.94
N LEU A 408 -4.72 -41.24 16.18
CA LEU A 408 -4.54 -42.34 17.13
C LEU A 408 -5.04 -43.67 16.56
N SER A 409 -6.22 -43.66 15.91
CA SER A 409 -6.81 -44.83 15.27
C SER A 409 -5.94 -45.37 14.12
N LEU A 410 -5.44 -44.48 13.26
CA LEU A 410 -4.53 -44.85 12.16
C LEU A 410 -3.19 -45.40 12.66
N CYS A 411 -2.72 -44.95 13.83
CA CYS A 411 -1.49 -45.40 14.46
C CYS A 411 -1.67 -46.64 15.34
N GLY A 412 -2.89 -47.18 15.48
CA GLY A 412 -3.18 -48.33 16.37
C GLY A 412 -2.95 -48.02 17.86
N LEU A 413 -2.98 -46.75 18.26
CA LEU A 413 -2.82 -46.30 19.64
C LEU A 413 -4.17 -46.23 20.35
N SER A 414 -4.15 -46.24 21.69
CA SER A 414 -5.36 -46.13 22.50
C SER A 414 -6.10 -44.81 22.20
N PRO A 415 -7.43 -44.83 22.04
CA PRO A 415 -8.21 -43.62 21.82
C PRO A 415 -8.07 -42.64 23.00
N LEU A 416 -8.31 -41.36 22.73
CA LEU A 416 -8.31 -40.32 23.74
C LEU A 416 -9.45 -40.59 24.74
N THR A 417 -9.17 -40.54 26.04
CA THR A 417 -10.23 -40.65 27.05
C THR A 417 -11.07 -39.38 27.05
N THR A 418 -12.35 -39.49 27.41
CA THR A 418 -13.28 -38.35 27.47
C THR A 418 -12.75 -37.22 28.37
N ASP A 419 -12.07 -37.56 29.47
CA ASP A 419 -11.43 -36.58 30.36
C ASP A 419 -10.27 -35.84 29.67
N LYS A 420 -9.43 -36.55 28.90
CA LYS A 420 -8.32 -35.93 28.16
C LYS A 420 -8.83 -35.05 27.02
N GLU A 421 -9.94 -35.45 26.39
CA GLU A 421 -10.62 -34.66 25.37
C GLU A 421 -11.18 -33.35 25.95
N ALA A 422 -11.85 -33.42 27.11
CA ALA A 422 -12.38 -32.25 27.79
C ALA A 422 -11.26 -31.29 28.23
N VAL A 423 -10.14 -31.83 28.75
CA VAL A 423 -8.96 -31.02 29.12
C VAL A 423 -8.35 -30.35 27.90
N LEU A 424 -8.19 -31.07 26.78
CA LEU A 424 -7.62 -30.53 25.56
C LEU A 424 -8.48 -29.37 25.00
N LYS A 425 -9.81 -29.56 24.93
CA LYS A 425 -10.75 -28.51 24.52
C LYS A 425 -10.67 -27.29 25.43
N GLY A 426 -10.68 -27.50 26.75
CA GLY A 426 -10.58 -26.41 27.73
C GLY A 426 -9.25 -25.65 27.64
N GLN A 427 -8.13 -26.35 27.43
CA GLN A 427 -6.83 -25.69 27.25
C GLN A 427 -6.74 -24.90 25.94
N ILE A 428 -7.32 -25.41 24.85
CA ILE A 428 -7.38 -24.68 23.57
C ILE A 428 -8.26 -23.44 23.69
N GLN A 429 -9.45 -23.54 24.29
CA GLN A 429 -10.33 -22.39 24.54
C GLN A 429 -9.63 -21.34 25.42
N ALA A 430 -8.88 -21.77 26.45
CA ALA A 430 -8.15 -20.87 27.33
C ALA A 430 -7.06 -20.05 26.63
N VAL A 431 -6.62 -20.42 25.41
CA VAL A 431 -5.68 -19.62 24.59
C VAL A 431 -6.31 -18.31 24.12
N ALA A 432 -7.64 -18.19 24.13
CA ALA A 432 -8.35 -16.95 23.77
C ALA A 432 -7.91 -15.77 24.63
N SER A 433 -7.60 -16.00 25.91
CA SER A 433 -7.13 -14.98 26.82
C SER A 433 -5.70 -14.52 26.50
N PRO A 434 -5.42 -13.21 26.43
CA PRO A 434 -4.05 -12.70 26.24
C PRO A 434 -3.13 -13.02 27.43
N ASP A 435 -3.69 -13.21 28.63
CA ASP A 435 -2.94 -13.54 29.84
C ASP A 435 -2.57 -15.02 29.97
N ASN A 436 -3.02 -15.85 29.02
CA ASN A 436 -2.73 -17.27 29.02
C ASN A 436 -1.19 -17.50 29.01
N PRO A 437 -0.64 -18.32 29.93
CA PRO A 437 0.80 -18.51 30.03
C PRO A 437 1.42 -19.12 28.78
N ILE A 438 0.71 -20.03 28.09
CA ILE A 438 1.18 -20.66 26.86
C ILE A 438 1.23 -19.63 25.74
N ARG A 439 0.18 -18.80 25.60
CA ARG A 439 0.15 -17.70 24.63
C ARG A 439 1.30 -16.72 24.86
N ARG A 440 1.53 -16.31 26.11
CA ARG A 440 2.64 -15.41 26.47
C ARG A 440 4.02 -16.01 26.18
N ILE A 441 4.20 -17.31 26.43
CA ILE A 441 5.46 -18.00 26.12
C ILE A 441 5.69 -18.04 24.61
N VAL A 442 4.67 -18.37 23.82
CA VAL A 442 4.76 -18.41 22.36
C VAL A 442 5.06 -17.01 21.81
N ASP A 443 4.34 -15.98 22.28
CA ASP A 443 4.56 -14.59 21.90
C ASP A 443 5.99 -14.12 22.20
N SER A 444 6.48 -14.38 23.41
CA SER A 444 7.85 -14.05 23.80
C SER A 444 8.90 -14.78 22.95
N ARG A 445 8.67 -16.05 22.61
CA ARG A 445 9.57 -16.82 21.72
C ARG A 445 9.57 -16.27 20.30
N ILE A 446 8.41 -15.84 19.78
CA ILE A 446 8.29 -15.19 18.46
C ILE A 446 9.07 -13.88 18.45
N LEU A 447 8.89 -13.01 19.46
CA LEU A 447 9.63 -11.75 19.55
C LEU A 447 11.15 -11.97 19.68
N THR A 448 11.56 -12.98 20.47
CA THR A 448 12.98 -13.36 20.59
C THR A 448 13.56 -13.85 19.27
N PHE A 449 12.76 -14.60 18.50
CA PHE A 449 13.16 -15.06 17.17
C PHE A 449 13.34 -13.89 16.20
N LEU A 450 12.42 -12.92 16.20
CA LEU A 450 12.53 -11.72 15.37
C LEU A 450 13.72 -10.84 15.77
N ASP A 451 13.99 -10.70 17.08
CA ASP A 451 15.17 -9.98 17.58
C ASP A 451 16.48 -10.65 17.12
N ALA A 452 16.56 -11.98 17.24
CA ALA A 452 17.70 -12.75 16.74
C ALA A 452 17.89 -12.60 15.23
N TYR A 453 16.80 -12.51 14.47
CA TYR A 453 16.82 -12.25 13.02
C TYR A 453 17.35 -10.84 12.70
N LEU A 454 16.89 -9.82 13.44
CA LEU A 454 17.39 -8.44 13.31
C LEU A 454 18.87 -8.31 13.69
N ALA A 455 19.33 -9.04 14.70
CA ALA A 455 20.71 -9.06 15.13
C ALA A 455 21.62 -9.89 14.20
N SER A 456 21.06 -10.81 13.42
CA SER A 456 21.80 -11.60 12.45
C SER A 456 22.08 -10.79 11.18
N SER A 457 23.35 -10.51 10.92
CA SER A 457 23.78 -9.97 9.62
C SER A 457 23.72 -11.08 8.55
N HIS A 458 23.51 -10.70 7.28
CA HIS A 458 23.21 -11.53 6.09
C HIS A 458 24.15 -12.74 5.79
N GLN A 459 25.12 -13.05 6.67
CA GLN A 459 26.12 -14.11 6.51
C GLN A 459 25.96 -15.28 7.49
N LYS A 460 25.04 -15.24 8.45
CA LYS A 460 24.77 -16.36 9.38
C LYS A 460 23.61 -17.24 8.88
N PRO A 461 23.64 -18.57 9.14
CA PRO A 461 22.47 -19.40 8.93
C PRO A 461 21.28 -18.84 9.71
N SER A 462 20.07 -18.97 9.16
CA SER A 462 18.85 -18.50 9.80
C SER A 462 18.79 -19.01 11.25
N PRO A 463 18.48 -18.15 12.23
CA PRO A 463 18.35 -18.61 13.61
C PRO A 463 17.29 -19.71 13.67
N ILE A 464 17.60 -20.79 14.39
CA ILE A 464 16.66 -21.89 14.57
C ILE A 464 15.52 -21.40 15.47
N ALA A 465 14.28 -21.70 15.08
CA ALA A 465 13.11 -21.34 15.88
C ALA A 465 13.22 -21.92 17.32
N PRO A 466 12.98 -21.12 18.37
CA PRO A 466 12.97 -21.60 19.74
C PRO A 466 12.05 -22.81 19.93
N GLY A 467 12.42 -23.72 20.83
CA GLY A 467 11.70 -24.99 21.05
C GLY A 467 10.18 -24.80 21.17
N GLY A 468 9.41 -25.60 20.42
CA GLY A 468 7.94 -25.51 20.34
C GLY A 468 7.38 -24.71 19.17
N LEU A 469 8.20 -23.93 18.44
CA LEU A 469 7.79 -23.19 17.24
C LEU A 469 8.13 -23.90 15.92
N GLY A 470 8.80 -25.04 15.97
CA GLY A 470 9.19 -25.81 14.77
C GLY A 470 8.06 -26.00 13.73
N PRO A 471 6.82 -26.35 14.13
CA PRO A 471 5.71 -26.52 13.19
C PRO A 471 5.32 -25.24 12.42
N ILE A 472 5.57 -24.06 12.98
CA ILE A 472 5.23 -22.76 12.36
C ILE A 472 6.47 -22.00 11.88
N GLN A 473 7.64 -22.64 11.89
CA GLN A 473 8.91 -21.98 11.60
C GLN A 473 8.91 -21.36 10.20
N LYS A 474 8.38 -22.05 9.19
CA LYS A 474 8.34 -21.56 7.81
C LYS A 474 7.54 -20.25 7.69
N GLU A 475 6.33 -20.23 8.26
CA GLU A 475 5.49 -19.02 8.24
C GLU A 475 6.11 -17.87 9.03
N LEU A 476 6.76 -18.19 10.16
CA LEU A 476 7.45 -17.18 10.95
C LEU A 476 8.67 -16.62 10.23
N GLU A 477 9.42 -17.45 9.49
CA GLU A 477 10.53 -17.02 8.63
C GLU A 477 10.05 -16.09 7.51
N GLU A 478 8.93 -16.39 6.85
CA GLU A 478 8.35 -15.54 5.82
C GLU A 478 8.02 -14.13 6.34
N VAL A 479 7.42 -14.03 7.54
CA VAL A 479 7.14 -12.75 8.20
C VAL A 479 8.45 -12.05 8.63
N ALA A 480 9.38 -12.81 9.22
CA ALA A 480 10.66 -12.28 9.70
C ALA A 480 11.49 -11.67 8.57
N VAL A 481 11.57 -12.32 7.40
CA VAL A 481 12.31 -11.80 6.23
C VAL A 481 11.73 -10.48 5.75
N LYS A 482 10.39 -10.36 5.66
CA LYS A 482 9.72 -9.13 5.26
C LYS A 482 9.95 -8.01 6.27
N PHE A 483 9.78 -8.30 7.56
CA PHE A 483 10.00 -7.37 8.65
C PHE A 483 11.45 -6.86 8.70
N VAL A 484 12.44 -7.75 8.65
CA VAL A 484 13.87 -7.40 8.69
C VAL A 484 14.28 -6.59 7.48
N ARG A 485 13.80 -6.94 6.27
CA ARG A 485 14.05 -6.16 5.05
C ARG A 485 13.56 -4.72 5.22
N LEU A 486 12.35 -4.55 5.74
CA LEU A 486 11.75 -3.24 5.98
C LEU A 486 12.56 -2.43 7.01
N VAL A 487 12.84 -3.04 8.16
CA VAL A 487 13.60 -2.39 9.25
C VAL A 487 15.00 -2.00 8.79
N ASN A 488 15.70 -2.87 8.09
CA ASN A 488 17.05 -2.59 7.60
C ASN A 488 17.05 -1.46 6.57
N TYR A 489 16.11 -1.47 5.63
CA TYR A 489 15.98 -0.37 4.67
C TYR A 489 15.70 0.96 5.40
N ASN A 490 14.75 0.98 6.33
CA ASN A 490 14.42 2.17 7.11
C ASN A 490 15.65 2.70 7.89
N LYS A 491 16.42 1.81 8.52
CA LYS A 491 17.69 2.19 9.18
C LYS A 491 18.72 2.75 8.21
N MET A 492 18.83 2.23 7.00
CA MET A 492 19.75 2.79 5.99
C MET A 492 19.37 4.23 5.62
N VAL A 493 18.07 4.54 5.55
CA VAL A 493 17.58 5.90 5.27
C VAL A 493 17.78 6.82 6.47
N PHE A 494 17.31 6.40 7.64
CA PHE A 494 17.08 7.29 8.80
C PHE A 494 18.09 7.17 9.95
N SER A 495 19.12 6.31 9.84
CA SER A 495 20.18 6.16 10.86
C SER A 495 20.77 7.49 11.35
N PRO A 496 21.08 8.51 10.50
CA PRO A 496 21.64 9.76 10.99
C PRO A 496 20.73 10.48 12.00
N TYR A 497 19.41 10.38 11.83
CA TYR A 497 18.44 10.99 12.73
C TYR A 497 18.33 10.19 14.04
N TYR A 498 18.29 8.86 13.94
CA TYR A 498 18.25 7.99 15.11
C TYR A 498 19.50 8.13 15.97
N ASP A 499 20.69 8.17 15.37
CA ASP A 499 21.95 8.31 16.09
C ASP A 499 22.05 9.68 16.80
N ALA A 500 21.55 10.75 16.16
CA ALA A 500 21.49 12.08 16.76
C ALA A 500 20.52 12.16 17.96
N ILE A 501 19.44 11.37 17.96
CA ILE A 501 18.49 11.28 19.07
C ILE A 501 19.08 10.40 20.18
N LEU A 502 19.56 9.20 19.84
CA LEU A 502 20.10 8.22 20.78
C LEU A 502 21.35 8.71 21.50
N SER A 503 22.24 9.44 20.80
CA SER A 503 23.39 10.06 21.45
C SER A 503 23.00 11.06 22.54
N LYS A 504 21.88 11.79 22.38
CA LYS A 504 21.36 12.72 23.38
C LYS A 504 20.66 12.01 24.55
N THR A 505 19.96 10.92 24.28
CA THR A 505 19.22 10.17 25.33
C THR A 505 20.17 9.31 26.15
N LEU A 506 21.09 8.58 25.51
CA LEU A 506 22.09 7.73 26.17
C LEU A 506 23.17 8.54 26.92
N ALA A 507 23.42 9.79 26.54
CA ALA A 507 24.29 10.69 27.32
C ALA A 507 23.61 11.26 28.58
N ARG A 508 22.27 11.14 28.69
CA ARG A 508 21.49 11.61 29.85
C ARG A 508 21.16 10.50 30.84
N SER A 509 21.21 9.24 30.42
CA SER A 509 21.07 8.03 31.26
C SER A 509 22.39 7.65 31.92
#